data_AF-A0A1Z9XNF0-F1
#
_entry.id   AF-A0A1Z9XNF0-F1
#
_cell.length_a   1.000
_cell.length_b   1.000
_cell.length_c   1.000
_cell.angle_alpha   90.00
_cell.angle_beta   90.00
_cell.angle_gamma   90.00
#
_symmetry.space_group_name_H-M   'P 1'
#
loop_
_entity.id
_entity.type
_entity.pdbx_description
1 polymer ?
#
loop_
_entity_poly.entity_id
_entity_poly.type
_entity_poly.pdbx_seq_one_letter_code
_entity_poly.pdbx_strand_id
1 'polypeptide(L)'
;MSKLAKLSVSDDGRYHSFANGTPAYPARFDEVLSFHDIDDTYQVAPVCLNSQAWHINETGEAIYPHKFNRTFGFYCGLAAVVENDDWFHILPNGFAAYAQRYTFVGNYQQNIAVVCDKDGFYFHIDKLGQPLYENKWLYCGDFREGIAVAQAENGLSTHIDKQGQYIHSYWYLDLDVFHKGFARAKSDDGWHHIDKSGKPIYAQRYTSVEPFYNGFSRVETHSGALQIINEQGNVIRELRAAKSDDFGSLSADMVGYWRTFTIAAAADLKVFDYLPNNTAQLAIQTNTLEKRLTRLLNALGELGLVKCEQHFWYVLPKGAFLNTNHAMSLASAAIEYRGELMQRWHNLTQLMQEDIKTDDIFKQVSLSVKHTERHHKMLRSYALRDYKELVCYLDIEKGDVVFDAAGGNGLLAQLVLDKFPSSNVILGDLEGVVDSSDFSNKRALDLFETWPVKADKIMLARVLHDWNDIDALQILLNAANSLQNYGAIYVFEMVLDENSFGGSLCDLHLLTVTGGQERTKSQFEAIFKKAGLCIDSVIKKDGLVTVIKLIRT
;
A
#
# COMPACT_ATOMS: atom_id res chain seq x y z
N MET A 1 -36.84 20.21 -34.00
CA MET A 1 -37.46 18.87 -33.85
C MET A 1 -37.83 18.43 -35.24
N SER A 2 -37.13 17.44 -35.78
CA SER A 2 -37.42 16.86 -37.10
C SER A 2 -38.87 16.37 -37.14
N LYS A 3 -39.59 16.73 -38.21
CA LYS A 3 -40.97 16.31 -38.48
C LYS A 3 -41.05 14.93 -39.17
N LEU A 4 -39.91 14.30 -39.44
CA LEU A 4 -39.84 13.05 -40.19
C LEU A 4 -40.20 11.84 -39.33
N ALA A 5 -40.68 10.77 -39.98
CA ALA A 5 -41.07 9.55 -39.29
C ALA A 5 -39.83 8.84 -38.74
N LYS A 6 -39.86 8.47 -37.46
CA LYS A 6 -38.74 7.74 -36.84
C LYS A 6 -38.74 6.28 -37.32
N LEU A 7 -37.79 5.96 -38.18
CA LEU A 7 -37.54 4.60 -38.67
C LEU A 7 -36.42 3.94 -37.85
N SER A 8 -36.51 2.63 -37.65
CA SER A 8 -35.49 1.84 -36.94
C SER A 8 -35.03 0.69 -37.81
N VAL A 9 -33.76 0.29 -37.68
CA VAL A 9 -33.23 -0.90 -38.34
C VAL A 9 -33.91 -2.14 -37.76
N SER A 10 -34.32 -3.08 -38.61
CA SER A 10 -34.90 -4.35 -38.19
C SER A 10 -33.90 -5.21 -37.41
N ASP A 11 -34.40 -6.14 -36.58
CA ASP A 11 -33.54 -7.01 -35.76
C ASP A 11 -32.55 -7.85 -36.59
N ASP A 12 -32.90 -8.18 -37.83
CA ASP A 12 -32.04 -8.91 -38.78
C ASP A 12 -31.11 -7.98 -39.60
N GLY A 13 -31.23 -6.66 -39.45
CA GLY A 13 -30.41 -5.66 -40.12
C GLY A 13 -30.69 -5.47 -41.62
N ARG A 14 -31.83 -5.95 -42.14
CA ARG A 14 -32.08 -6.04 -43.60
C ARG A 14 -33.07 -5.03 -44.17
N TYR A 15 -33.78 -4.29 -43.32
CA TYR A 15 -34.73 -3.26 -43.71
C TYR A 15 -35.03 -2.32 -42.55
N HIS A 16 -35.82 -1.28 -42.81
CA HIS A 16 -36.29 -0.36 -41.78
C HIS A 16 -37.76 -0.60 -41.43
N SER A 17 -38.11 -0.45 -40.17
CA SER A 17 -39.48 -0.58 -39.67
C SER A 17 -39.94 0.68 -38.94
N PHE A 18 -41.26 0.89 -38.94
CA PHE A 18 -41.91 1.86 -38.05
C PHE A 18 -41.89 1.35 -36.61
N ALA A 19 -42.19 2.23 -35.65
CA ALA A 19 -42.24 1.89 -34.22
C ALA A 19 -43.18 0.72 -33.87
N ASN A 20 -44.16 0.40 -34.72
CA ASN A 20 -45.06 -0.73 -34.56
C ASN A 20 -44.53 -2.04 -35.17
N GLY A 21 -43.26 -2.07 -35.64
CA GLY A 21 -42.60 -3.22 -36.25
C GLY A 21 -42.95 -3.47 -37.72
N THR A 22 -43.84 -2.66 -38.32
CA THR A 22 -44.21 -2.84 -39.73
C THR A 22 -43.08 -2.37 -40.64
N PRO A 23 -42.68 -3.12 -41.68
CA PRO A 23 -41.68 -2.67 -42.65
C PRO A 23 -42.09 -1.36 -43.32
N ALA A 24 -41.16 -0.41 -43.43
CA ALA A 24 -41.39 0.90 -44.05
C ALA A 24 -41.60 0.81 -45.57
N TYR A 25 -41.01 -0.20 -46.21
CA TYR A 25 -41.05 -0.43 -47.66
C TYR A 25 -40.86 -1.93 -47.98
N PRO A 26 -41.20 -2.39 -49.21
CA PRO A 26 -41.12 -3.81 -49.58
C PRO A 26 -39.69 -4.30 -49.89
N ALA A 27 -38.76 -3.41 -50.25
CA ALA A 27 -37.38 -3.78 -50.58
C ALA A 27 -36.66 -4.46 -49.39
N ARG A 28 -35.74 -5.38 -49.69
CA ARG A 28 -34.90 -6.08 -48.71
C ARG A 28 -33.45 -6.06 -49.18
N PHE A 29 -32.57 -5.85 -48.23
CA PHE A 29 -31.14 -5.65 -48.44
C PHE A 29 -30.35 -6.70 -47.67
N ASP A 30 -29.06 -6.84 -48.00
CA ASP A 30 -28.14 -7.67 -47.21
C ASP A 30 -27.80 -6.98 -45.88
N GLU A 31 -27.70 -5.64 -45.90
CA GLU A 31 -27.46 -4.78 -44.75
C GLU A 31 -28.11 -3.40 -44.98
N VAL A 32 -28.66 -2.82 -43.91
CA VAL A 32 -29.06 -1.41 -43.85
C VAL A 32 -28.46 -0.73 -42.62
N LEU A 33 -28.08 0.54 -42.76
CA LEU A 33 -27.71 1.42 -41.64
C LEU A 33 -28.84 2.41 -41.37
N SER A 34 -28.84 2.99 -40.16
CA SER A 34 -29.87 3.95 -39.74
C SER A 34 -30.08 5.10 -40.72
N PHE A 35 -31.30 5.63 -40.77
CA PHE A 35 -31.62 6.86 -41.47
C PHE A 35 -30.93 8.07 -40.82
N HIS A 36 -30.48 8.99 -41.68
CA HIS A 36 -29.88 10.27 -41.32
C HIS A 36 -30.65 11.40 -42.02
N ASP A 37 -31.03 12.43 -41.27
CA ASP A 37 -31.66 13.63 -41.80
C ASP A 37 -30.67 14.37 -42.72
N ILE A 38 -31.07 14.65 -43.95
CA ILE A 38 -30.31 15.55 -44.84
C ILE A 38 -30.65 17.00 -44.54
N ASP A 39 -31.96 17.26 -44.40
CA ASP A 39 -32.56 18.51 -43.94
C ASP A 39 -33.90 18.21 -43.27
N ASP A 40 -34.70 19.24 -42.97
CA ASP A 40 -36.01 19.08 -42.33
C ASP A 40 -37.09 18.43 -43.23
N THR A 41 -36.75 18.08 -44.49
CA THR A 41 -37.70 17.61 -45.50
C THR A 41 -37.52 16.15 -45.91
N TYR A 42 -36.33 15.56 -45.76
CA TYR A 42 -36.12 14.13 -46.00
C TYR A 42 -34.91 13.55 -45.26
N GLN A 43 -34.96 12.23 -45.05
CA GLN A 43 -33.89 11.42 -44.49
C GLN A 43 -33.46 10.33 -45.48
N VAL A 44 -32.22 9.89 -45.36
CA VAL A 44 -31.65 8.84 -46.21
C VAL A 44 -30.90 7.80 -45.40
N ALA A 45 -30.88 6.56 -45.88
CA ALA A 45 -30.21 5.44 -45.22
C ALA A 45 -29.22 4.74 -46.17
N PRO A 46 -28.00 4.41 -45.72
CA PRO A 46 -27.10 3.53 -46.46
C PRO A 46 -27.65 2.10 -46.51
N VAL A 47 -27.56 1.45 -47.67
CA VAL A 47 -27.95 0.05 -47.87
C VAL A 47 -26.92 -0.69 -48.71
N CYS A 48 -26.85 -2.00 -48.53
CA CYS A 48 -26.01 -2.89 -49.32
C CYS A 48 -26.83 -4.07 -49.86
N LEU A 49 -26.65 -4.41 -51.13
CA LEU A 49 -27.21 -5.59 -51.76
C LEU A 49 -26.25 -6.12 -52.82
N ASN A 50 -25.95 -7.41 -52.79
CA ASN A 50 -25.03 -8.07 -53.74
C ASN A 50 -23.66 -7.37 -53.83
N SER A 51 -23.10 -6.99 -52.68
CA SER A 51 -21.81 -6.28 -52.57
C SER A 51 -21.77 -4.89 -53.23
N GLN A 52 -22.94 -4.30 -53.50
CA GLN A 52 -23.07 -2.93 -53.97
C GLN A 52 -23.81 -2.09 -52.93
N ALA A 53 -23.31 -0.89 -52.67
CA ALA A 53 -23.84 0.00 -51.64
C ALA A 53 -24.32 1.34 -52.22
N TRP A 54 -25.40 1.89 -51.67
CA TRP A 54 -25.97 3.18 -52.05
C TRP A 54 -26.89 3.72 -50.94
N HIS A 55 -27.48 4.90 -51.16
CA HIS A 55 -28.45 5.48 -50.23
C HIS A 55 -29.88 5.42 -50.76
N ILE A 56 -30.82 5.11 -49.87
CA ILE A 56 -32.27 5.11 -50.14
C ILE A 56 -32.98 6.21 -49.37
N ASN A 57 -34.13 6.65 -49.88
CA ASN A 57 -35.08 7.48 -49.15
C ASN A 57 -36.01 6.62 -48.25
N GLU A 58 -36.97 7.28 -47.59
CA GLU A 58 -37.95 6.63 -46.71
C GLU A 58 -38.87 5.62 -47.41
N THR A 59 -39.02 5.70 -48.74
CA THR A 59 -39.83 4.76 -49.54
C THR A 59 -39.03 3.54 -50.01
N GLY A 60 -37.74 3.47 -49.69
CA GLY A 60 -36.85 2.38 -50.09
C GLY A 60 -36.25 2.55 -51.49
N GLU A 61 -36.44 3.70 -52.12
CA GLU A 61 -35.96 4.00 -53.47
C GLU A 61 -34.57 4.64 -53.41
N ALA A 62 -33.71 4.28 -54.36
CA ALA A 62 -32.37 4.86 -54.47
C ALA A 62 -32.46 6.36 -54.79
N ILE A 63 -31.72 7.20 -54.06
CA ILE A 63 -31.73 8.66 -54.28
C ILE A 63 -30.83 9.11 -55.43
N TYR A 64 -30.01 8.20 -55.97
CA TYR A 64 -29.18 8.38 -57.16
C TYR A 64 -28.86 7.01 -57.80
N PRO A 65 -28.46 6.95 -59.09
CA PRO A 65 -28.24 5.68 -59.78
C PRO A 65 -26.88 5.01 -59.48
N HIS A 66 -25.85 5.79 -59.13
CA HIS A 66 -24.49 5.30 -58.91
C HIS A 66 -24.38 4.32 -57.73
N LYS A 67 -23.49 3.33 -57.81
CA LYS A 67 -23.28 2.31 -56.77
C LYS A 67 -21.81 2.31 -56.34
N PHE A 68 -21.58 2.12 -55.05
CA PHE A 68 -20.26 2.12 -54.42
C PHE A 68 -19.94 0.73 -53.85
N ASN A 69 -18.69 0.48 -53.48
CA ASN A 69 -18.32 -0.73 -52.73
C ASN A 69 -18.87 -0.67 -51.29
N ARG A 70 -18.84 0.51 -50.66
CA ARG A 70 -19.42 0.77 -49.31
C ARG A 70 -19.94 2.20 -49.22
N THR A 71 -20.97 2.41 -48.41
CA THR A 71 -21.53 3.73 -48.08
C THR A 71 -21.82 3.84 -46.59
N PHE A 72 -21.64 5.02 -46.03
CA PHE A 72 -21.92 5.32 -44.62
C PHE A 72 -22.93 6.46 -44.48
N GLY A 73 -23.48 6.65 -43.28
CA GLY A 73 -24.50 7.68 -43.02
C GLY A 73 -24.08 9.09 -43.41
N PHE A 74 -25.06 9.93 -43.75
CA PHE A 74 -24.82 11.35 -43.98
C PHE A 74 -24.66 12.09 -42.66
N TYR A 75 -23.56 12.83 -42.56
CA TYR A 75 -23.29 13.74 -41.45
C TYR A 75 -22.88 15.10 -42.01
N CYS A 76 -23.44 16.18 -41.46
CA CYS A 76 -23.23 17.54 -41.98
C CYS A 76 -23.52 17.67 -43.49
N GLY A 77 -24.44 16.87 -44.03
CA GLY A 77 -24.82 16.87 -45.46
C GLY A 77 -23.85 16.16 -46.40
N LEU A 78 -22.89 15.38 -45.90
CA LEU A 78 -21.96 14.57 -46.69
C LEU A 78 -21.90 13.14 -46.16
N ALA A 79 -21.69 12.17 -47.04
CA ALA A 79 -21.53 10.75 -46.67
C ALA A 79 -20.18 10.21 -47.12
N ALA A 80 -19.52 9.45 -46.26
CA ALA A 80 -18.32 8.70 -46.63
C ALA A 80 -18.70 7.52 -47.53
N VAL A 81 -17.90 7.25 -48.55
CA VAL A 81 -18.06 6.11 -49.46
C VAL A 81 -16.72 5.50 -49.81
N VAL A 82 -16.76 4.25 -50.29
CA VAL A 82 -15.60 3.52 -50.82
C VAL A 82 -15.88 3.09 -52.25
N GLU A 83 -14.97 3.42 -53.16
CA GLU A 83 -15.00 2.97 -54.56
C GLU A 83 -13.58 2.63 -55.01
N ASN A 84 -13.36 1.43 -55.56
CA ASN A 84 -12.03 0.99 -56.06
C ASN A 84 -10.89 1.22 -55.04
N ASP A 85 -11.12 0.87 -53.78
CA ASP A 85 -10.20 1.08 -52.65
C ASP A 85 -9.89 2.55 -52.28
N ASP A 86 -10.59 3.50 -52.90
CA ASP A 86 -10.53 4.92 -52.55
C ASP A 86 -11.68 5.33 -51.63
N TRP A 87 -11.34 6.02 -50.54
CA TRP A 87 -12.29 6.67 -49.66
C TRP A 87 -12.47 8.14 -50.03
N PHE A 88 -13.71 8.60 -50.06
CA PHE A 88 -14.07 10.01 -50.28
C PHE A 88 -15.49 10.30 -49.79
N HIS A 89 -15.89 11.55 -49.90
CA HIS A 89 -17.23 11.99 -49.53
C HIS A 89 -18.09 12.33 -50.74
N ILE A 90 -19.39 12.03 -50.65
CA ILE A 90 -20.40 12.40 -51.65
C ILE A 90 -21.44 13.36 -51.10
N LEU A 91 -22.04 14.12 -52.00
CA LEU A 91 -23.25 14.90 -51.81
C LEU A 91 -24.50 13.99 -51.91
N PRO A 92 -25.68 14.45 -51.44
CA PRO A 92 -26.93 13.68 -51.53
C PRO A 92 -27.34 13.27 -52.94
N ASN A 93 -26.83 13.94 -53.97
CA ASN A 93 -27.05 13.60 -55.38
C ASN A 93 -26.11 12.48 -55.90
N GLY A 94 -25.23 11.93 -55.06
CA GLY A 94 -24.32 10.85 -55.40
C GLY A 94 -22.99 11.29 -56.03
N PHE A 95 -22.82 12.58 -56.32
CA PHE A 95 -21.56 13.10 -56.84
C PHE A 95 -20.53 13.28 -55.73
N ALA A 96 -19.26 13.06 -56.05
CA ALA A 96 -18.15 13.37 -55.16
C ALA A 96 -18.18 14.85 -54.76
N ALA A 97 -18.04 15.13 -53.47
CA ALA A 97 -18.02 16.50 -52.95
C ALA A 97 -16.76 17.27 -53.37
N TYR A 98 -15.68 16.55 -53.66
CA TYR A 98 -14.39 17.07 -54.11
C TYR A 98 -13.58 15.99 -54.86
N ALA A 99 -12.47 16.38 -55.49
CA ALA A 99 -11.70 15.52 -56.39
C ALA A 99 -10.72 14.57 -55.68
N GLN A 100 -10.25 14.93 -54.49
CA GLN A 100 -9.25 14.17 -53.72
C GLN A 100 -9.79 12.79 -53.30
N ARG A 101 -8.87 11.83 -53.16
CA ARG A 101 -9.14 10.45 -52.74
C ARG A 101 -8.17 10.05 -51.65
N TYR A 102 -8.65 9.26 -50.70
CA TYR A 102 -7.97 8.95 -49.44
C TYR A 102 -7.91 7.44 -49.21
N THR A 103 -7.05 7.00 -48.30
CA THR A 103 -7.05 5.62 -47.79
C THR A 103 -8.09 5.42 -46.69
N PHE A 104 -8.50 6.51 -46.04
CA PHE A 104 -9.56 6.55 -45.05
C PHE A 104 -10.20 7.93 -45.00
N VAL A 105 -11.52 7.98 -44.80
CA VAL A 105 -12.21 9.21 -44.37
C VAL A 105 -13.14 8.90 -43.20
N GLY A 106 -13.13 9.76 -42.19
CA GLY A 106 -14.08 9.73 -41.07
C GLY A 106 -15.36 10.49 -41.39
N ASN A 107 -16.39 10.33 -40.56
CA ASN A 107 -17.65 11.07 -40.72
C ASN A 107 -17.46 12.54 -40.36
N TYR A 108 -18.15 13.43 -41.07
CA TYR A 108 -18.14 14.86 -40.74
C TYR A 108 -18.77 15.13 -39.38
N GLN A 109 -18.02 15.77 -38.49
CA GLN A 109 -18.52 16.29 -37.22
C GLN A 109 -18.21 17.79 -37.16
N GLN A 110 -19.24 18.61 -36.90
CA GLN A 110 -19.09 20.07 -36.90
C GLN A 110 -18.46 20.62 -38.20
N ASN A 111 -18.84 20.07 -39.36
CA ASN A 111 -18.32 20.40 -40.69
C ASN A 111 -16.82 20.11 -40.91
N ILE A 112 -16.22 19.25 -40.08
CA ILE A 112 -14.83 18.80 -40.22
C ILE A 112 -14.78 17.27 -40.29
N ALA A 113 -13.91 16.72 -41.12
CA ALA A 113 -13.65 15.28 -41.18
C ALA A 113 -12.16 14.98 -41.07
N VAL A 114 -11.82 13.88 -40.39
CA VAL A 114 -10.48 13.28 -40.42
C VAL A 114 -10.32 12.51 -41.72
N VAL A 115 -9.16 12.63 -42.37
CA VAL A 115 -8.79 11.83 -43.54
C VAL A 115 -7.38 11.29 -43.41
N CYS A 116 -7.10 10.16 -44.06
CA CYS A 116 -5.74 9.62 -44.21
C CYS A 116 -5.36 9.61 -45.69
N ASP A 117 -4.25 10.25 -46.05
CA ASP A 117 -3.77 10.24 -47.43
C ASP A 117 -3.12 8.90 -47.84
N LYS A 118 -2.63 8.85 -49.08
CA LYS A 118 -1.97 7.66 -49.65
C LYS A 118 -0.56 7.45 -49.08
N ASP A 119 0.02 8.46 -48.44
CA ASP A 119 1.32 8.36 -47.76
C ASP A 119 1.16 7.89 -46.31
N GLY A 120 -0.08 7.71 -45.83
CA GLY A 120 -0.40 7.19 -44.50
C GLY A 120 -0.55 8.27 -43.42
N PHE A 121 -0.66 9.54 -43.79
CA PHE A 121 -0.77 10.63 -42.86
C PHE A 121 -2.21 11.11 -42.67
N TYR A 122 -2.56 11.35 -41.41
CA TYR A 122 -3.85 11.85 -40.97
C TYR A 122 -3.86 13.38 -40.85
N PHE A 123 -4.96 13.99 -41.26
CA PHE A 123 -5.23 15.41 -41.08
C PHE A 123 -6.74 15.70 -41.19
N HIS A 124 -7.13 16.95 -40.95
CA HIS A 124 -8.52 17.38 -40.99
C HIS A 124 -8.81 18.21 -42.25
N ILE A 125 -9.98 17.98 -42.84
CA ILE A 125 -10.50 18.74 -43.99
C ILE A 125 -11.83 19.42 -43.67
N ASP A 126 -12.10 20.51 -44.38
CA ASP A 126 -13.43 21.11 -44.46
C ASP A 126 -14.33 20.38 -45.48
N LYS A 127 -15.59 20.84 -45.61
CA LYS A 127 -16.58 20.27 -46.55
C LYS A 127 -16.20 20.40 -48.03
N LEU A 128 -15.26 21.26 -48.38
CA LEU A 128 -14.75 21.44 -49.75
C LEU A 128 -13.51 20.56 -50.02
N GLY A 129 -13.14 19.70 -49.06
CA GLY A 129 -11.96 18.85 -49.16
C GLY A 129 -10.64 19.58 -48.93
N GLN A 130 -10.68 20.83 -48.44
CA GLN A 130 -9.48 21.61 -48.18
C GLN A 130 -8.92 21.28 -46.79
N PRO A 131 -7.60 21.01 -46.66
CA PRO A 131 -6.97 20.87 -45.35
C PRO A 131 -7.18 22.11 -44.48
N LEU A 132 -7.48 21.92 -43.20
CA LEU A 132 -7.68 23.03 -42.26
C LEU A 132 -6.38 23.72 -41.85
N TYR A 133 -5.26 23.02 -41.96
CA TYR A 133 -3.91 23.46 -41.58
C TYR A 133 -2.86 22.63 -42.33
N GLU A 134 -1.59 23.05 -42.30
CA GLU A 134 -0.51 22.41 -43.06
C GLU A 134 0.03 21.12 -42.42
N ASN A 135 0.03 21.03 -41.09
CA ASN A 135 0.57 19.89 -40.35
C ASN A 135 -0.15 18.58 -40.69
N LYS A 136 0.61 17.49 -40.74
CA LYS A 136 0.14 16.13 -40.94
C LYS A 136 0.60 15.25 -39.78
N TRP A 137 -0.18 14.21 -39.47
CA TRP A 137 -0.01 13.40 -38.26
C TRP A 137 0.08 11.92 -38.59
N LEU A 138 0.79 11.14 -37.79
CA LEU A 138 0.75 9.68 -37.88
C LEU A 138 -0.67 9.16 -37.55
N TYR A 139 -1.36 9.88 -36.67
CA TYR A 139 -2.76 9.69 -36.36
C TYR A 139 -3.36 11.00 -35.84
N CYS A 140 -4.60 11.32 -36.19
CA CYS A 140 -5.39 12.29 -35.45
C CYS A 140 -6.84 11.81 -35.30
N GLY A 141 -7.43 12.03 -34.13
CA GLY A 141 -8.83 11.69 -33.85
C GLY A 141 -9.79 12.84 -34.19
N ASP A 142 -11.09 12.59 -34.08
CA ASP A 142 -12.12 13.61 -34.30
C ASP A 142 -12.02 14.76 -33.28
N PHE A 143 -12.38 15.97 -33.71
CA PHE A 143 -12.59 17.09 -32.79
C PHE A 143 -13.78 16.86 -31.86
N ARG A 144 -13.55 16.89 -30.55
CA ARG A 144 -14.58 16.96 -29.52
C ARG A 144 -14.41 18.24 -28.72
N GLU A 145 -15.47 19.05 -28.64
CA GLU A 145 -15.43 20.39 -28.03
C GLU A 145 -14.29 21.28 -28.58
N GLY A 146 -13.93 21.08 -29.87
CA GLY A 146 -12.88 21.85 -30.54
C GLY A 146 -11.45 21.38 -30.29
N ILE A 147 -11.26 20.25 -29.60
CA ILE A 147 -9.94 19.65 -29.34
C ILE A 147 -9.87 18.25 -29.97
N ALA A 148 -8.76 17.94 -30.62
CA ALA A 148 -8.44 16.61 -31.12
C ALA A 148 -7.10 16.13 -30.53
N VAL A 149 -6.93 14.81 -30.45
CA VAL A 149 -5.63 14.19 -30.18
C VAL A 149 -4.91 14.01 -31.52
N ALA A 150 -3.63 14.35 -31.55
CA ALA A 150 -2.78 14.15 -32.71
C ALA A 150 -1.44 13.51 -32.28
N GLN A 151 -1.01 12.48 -33.02
CA GLN A 151 0.23 11.77 -32.82
C GLN A 151 1.23 12.15 -33.90
N ALA A 152 2.41 12.62 -33.48
CA ALA A 152 3.50 12.96 -34.39
C ALA A 152 4.30 11.72 -34.82
N GLU A 153 5.19 11.89 -35.80
CA GLU A 153 6.03 10.81 -36.34
C GLU A 153 6.96 10.17 -35.31
N ASN A 154 7.30 10.87 -34.23
CA ASN A 154 8.08 10.31 -33.12
C ASN A 154 7.25 9.37 -32.21
N GLY A 155 5.98 9.13 -32.53
CA GLY A 155 5.06 8.27 -31.78
C GLY A 155 4.41 8.94 -30.56
N LEU A 156 4.72 10.22 -30.29
CA LEU A 156 4.14 10.95 -29.17
C LEU A 156 2.87 11.70 -29.58
N SER A 157 1.91 11.75 -28.65
CA SER A 157 0.60 12.37 -28.82
C SER A 157 0.47 13.67 -28.04
N THR A 158 -0.25 14.63 -28.61
CA THR A 158 -0.62 15.90 -27.98
C THR A 158 -2.04 16.33 -28.37
N HIS A 159 -2.53 17.41 -27.77
CA HIS A 159 -3.83 18.00 -28.10
C HIS A 159 -3.67 19.18 -29.05
N ILE A 160 -4.51 19.23 -30.08
CA ILE A 160 -4.57 20.31 -31.06
C ILE A 160 -5.96 20.95 -31.14
N ASP A 161 -6.01 22.24 -31.50
CA ASP A 161 -7.24 22.93 -31.87
C ASP A 161 -7.59 22.77 -33.37
N LYS A 162 -8.70 23.39 -33.78
CA LYS A 162 -9.19 23.35 -35.18
C LYS A 162 -8.27 24.04 -36.18
N GLN A 163 -7.30 24.84 -35.71
CA GLN A 163 -6.27 25.50 -36.51
C GLN A 163 -4.96 24.71 -36.51
N GLY A 164 -4.95 23.51 -35.90
CA GLY A 164 -3.76 22.65 -35.78
C GLY A 164 -2.73 23.16 -34.77
N GLN A 165 -3.09 24.12 -33.92
CA GLN A 165 -2.21 24.66 -32.89
C GLN A 165 -2.27 23.81 -31.63
N TYR A 166 -1.13 23.69 -30.95
CA TYR A 166 -1.05 22.95 -29.69
C TYR A 166 -1.86 23.63 -28.59
N ILE A 167 -2.69 22.85 -27.89
CA ILE A 167 -3.40 23.32 -26.70
C ILE A 167 -2.42 23.54 -25.53
N HIS A 168 -1.35 22.76 -25.48
CA HIS A 168 -0.31 22.78 -24.46
C HIS A 168 1.02 22.21 -24.97
N SER A 169 2.11 22.38 -24.22
CA SER A 169 3.45 21.93 -24.64
C SER A 169 3.81 20.48 -24.27
N TYR A 170 2.90 19.71 -23.67
CA TYR A 170 3.15 18.34 -23.24
C TYR A 170 2.90 17.30 -24.35
N TRP A 171 3.70 16.25 -24.34
CA TRP A 171 3.68 15.14 -25.30
C TRP A 171 3.75 13.82 -24.53
N TYR A 172 2.91 12.86 -24.91
CA TYR A 172 2.70 11.60 -24.18
C TYR A 172 2.83 10.39 -25.11
N LEU A 173 3.17 9.23 -24.56
CA LEU A 173 3.21 7.97 -25.32
C LEU A 173 1.83 7.56 -25.84
N ASP A 174 0.79 7.91 -25.09
CA ASP A 174 -0.60 7.71 -25.46
C ASP A 174 -1.45 8.79 -24.76
N LEU A 175 -2.56 9.19 -25.39
CA LEU A 175 -3.35 10.35 -24.96
C LEU A 175 -4.80 10.23 -25.41
N ASP A 176 -5.72 10.38 -24.47
CA ASP A 176 -7.15 10.50 -24.76
C ASP A 176 -7.57 11.96 -24.89
N VAL A 177 -8.64 12.21 -25.64
CA VAL A 177 -9.32 13.52 -25.67
C VAL A 177 -9.92 13.86 -24.30
N PHE A 178 -9.99 15.15 -23.99
CA PHE A 178 -10.61 15.62 -22.75
C PHE A 178 -12.06 15.15 -22.58
N HIS A 179 -12.36 14.64 -21.39
CA HIS A 179 -13.70 14.28 -20.92
C HIS A 179 -13.90 14.85 -19.51
N LYS A 180 -14.93 15.70 -19.35
CA LYS A 180 -15.24 16.40 -18.09
C LYS A 180 -14.03 17.18 -17.50
N GLY A 181 -13.19 17.74 -18.36
CA GLY A 181 -12.05 18.57 -17.95
C GLY A 181 -10.72 17.83 -17.76
N PHE A 182 -10.70 16.50 -17.87
CA PHE A 182 -9.51 15.68 -17.72
C PHE A 182 -9.27 14.81 -18.94
N ALA A 183 -8.02 14.44 -19.19
CA ALA A 183 -7.63 13.44 -20.18
C ALA A 183 -6.78 12.36 -19.51
N ARG A 184 -6.83 11.14 -20.06
CA ARG A 184 -5.88 10.09 -19.68
C ARG A 184 -4.64 10.24 -20.53
N ALA A 185 -3.48 10.14 -19.90
CA ALA A 185 -2.19 10.24 -20.58
C ALA A 185 -1.26 9.13 -20.10
N LYS A 186 -0.39 8.66 -20.99
CA LYS A 186 0.61 7.65 -20.69
C LYS A 186 2.01 8.25 -20.82
N SER A 187 2.75 8.22 -19.72
CA SER A 187 4.19 8.50 -19.67
C SER A 187 4.97 7.18 -19.70
N ASP A 188 6.30 7.27 -19.74
CA ASP A 188 7.22 6.13 -19.64
C ASP A 188 7.03 5.32 -18.34
N ASP A 189 6.65 6.00 -17.27
CA ASP A 189 6.39 5.43 -15.94
C ASP A 189 4.92 5.02 -15.70
N GLY A 190 4.04 5.19 -16.69
CA GLY A 190 2.67 4.66 -16.68
C GLY A 190 1.55 5.67 -16.96
N TRP A 191 0.31 5.20 -16.79
CA TRP A 191 -0.91 5.96 -16.99
C TRP A 191 -1.23 6.89 -15.83
N HIS A 192 -1.80 8.05 -16.15
CA HIS A 192 -2.28 9.06 -15.21
C HIS A 192 -3.32 9.97 -15.86
N HIS A 193 -3.87 10.90 -15.08
CA HIS A 193 -4.76 11.96 -15.57
C HIS A 193 -4.04 13.29 -15.68
N ILE A 194 -4.40 14.07 -16.70
CA ILE A 194 -3.94 15.44 -16.92
C ILE A 194 -5.12 16.41 -16.98
N ASP A 195 -4.87 17.67 -16.62
CA ASP A 195 -5.82 18.77 -16.80
C ASP A 195 -5.75 19.37 -18.22
N LYS A 196 -6.60 20.36 -18.51
CA LYS A 196 -6.61 21.08 -19.80
C LYS A 196 -5.31 21.81 -20.15
N SER A 197 -4.45 22.09 -19.17
CA SER A 197 -3.10 22.64 -19.43
C SER A 197 -2.09 21.57 -19.84
N GLY A 198 -2.52 20.31 -19.86
CA GLY A 198 -1.71 19.15 -20.15
C GLY A 198 -0.90 18.67 -18.95
N LYS A 199 -1.09 19.21 -17.74
CA LYS A 199 -0.26 18.87 -16.59
C LYS A 199 -0.84 17.68 -15.82
N PRO A 200 -0.02 16.73 -15.34
CA PRO A 200 -0.47 15.70 -14.41
C PRO A 200 -1.09 16.31 -13.16
N ILE A 201 -2.29 15.83 -12.78
CA ILE A 201 -3.01 16.36 -11.61
C ILE A 201 -2.61 15.69 -10.30
N TYR A 202 -1.80 14.63 -10.36
CA TYR A 202 -1.17 13.95 -9.22
C TYR A 202 0.13 13.23 -9.64
N ALA A 203 0.96 12.85 -8.65
CA ALA A 203 2.28 12.27 -8.89
C ALA A 203 2.26 10.77 -9.23
N GLN A 204 1.31 10.01 -8.71
CA GLN A 204 1.27 8.56 -8.87
C GLN A 204 1.06 8.13 -10.34
N ARG A 205 1.61 6.97 -10.70
CA ARG A 205 1.46 6.34 -12.00
C ARG A 205 0.95 4.92 -11.87
N TYR A 206 0.20 4.50 -12.87
CA TYR A 206 -0.59 3.28 -12.84
C TYR A 206 -0.36 2.46 -14.10
N THR A 207 -0.54 1.14 -13.97
CA THR A 207 -0.60 0.23 -15.13
C THR A 207 -1.79 0.56 -16.02
N SER A 208 -2.89 1.01 -15.42
CA SER A 208 -4.07 1.51 -16.13
C SER A 208 -4.86 2.50 -15.26
N VAL A 209 -5.52 3.46 -15.92
CA VAL A 209 -6.49 4.36 -15.29
C VAL A 209 -7.76 4.43 -16.14
N GLU A 210 -8.93 4.48 -15.51
CA GLU A 210 -10.21 4.80 -16.16
C GLU A 210 -10.48 6.31 -16.13
N PRO A 211 -11.25 6.87 -17.08
CA PRO A 211 -11.70 8.26 -16.97
C PRO A 211 -12.42 8.54 -15.66
N PHE A 212 -12.39 9.80 -15.20
CA PHE A 212 -13.18 10.19 -14.03
C PHE A 212 -14.69 10.13 -14.31
N TYR A 213 -15.40 9.40 -13.46
CA TYR A 213 -16.86 9.38 -13.40
C TYR A 213 -17.31 9.80 -11.99
N ASN A 214 -18.02 10.93 -11.90
CA ASN A 214 -18.52 11.50 -10.65
C ASN A 214 -17.43 11.72 -9.59
N GLY A 215 -16.26 12.21 -10.01
CA GLY A 215 -15.13 12.52 -9.12
C GLY A 215 -14.22 11.34 -8.76
N PHE A 216 -14.48 10.15 -9.31
CA PHE A 216 -13.70 8.94 -9.02
C PHE A 216 -13.20 8.24 -10.27
N SER A 217 -12.05 7.60 -10.15
CA SER A 217 -11.45 6.77 -11.19
C SER A 217 -11.00 5.44 -10.60
N ARG A 218 -11.23 4.35 -11.34
CA ARG A 218 -10.66 3.04 -11.04
C ARG A 218 -9.29 2.93 -11.68
N VAL A 219 -8.31 2.47 -10.91
CA VAL A 219 -6.90 2.40 -11.32
C VAL A 219 -6.27 1.07 -10.90
N GLU A 220 -5.30 0.60 -11.67
CA GLU A 220 -4.50 -0.58 -11.33
C GLU A 220 -3.04 -0.18 -11.13
N THR A 221 -2.48 -0.50 -9.96
CA THR A 221 -1.07 -0.23 -9.65
C THR A 221 -0.14 -1.19 -10.40
N HIS A 222 1.15 -0.86 -10.45
CA HIS A 222 2.18 -1.77 -11.00
C HIS A 222 2.29 -3.10 -10.24
N SER A 223 1.93 -3.11 -8.95
CA SER A 223 1.85 -4.33 -8.13
C SER A 223 0.56 -5.14 -8.36
N GLY A 224 -0.33 -4.67 -9.23
CA GLY A 224 -1.62 -5.32 -9.52
C GLY A 224 -2.69 -5.07 -8.47
N ALA A 225 -2.53 -4.09 -7.58
CA ALA A 225 -3.62 -3.66 -6.71
C ALA A 225 -4.66 -2.89 -7.53
N LEU A 226 -5.94 -3.15 -7.30
CA LEU A 226 -7.04 -2.43 -7.94
C LEU A 226 -7.64 -1.46 -6.92
N GLN A 227 -7.66 -0.17 -7.26
CA GLN A 227 -8.02 0.91 -6.35
C GLN A 227 -9.04 1.87 -6.99
N ILE A 228 -9.79 2.58 -6.15
CA ILE A 228 -10.58 3.75 -6.53
C ILE A 228 -9.87 4.97 -5.97
N ILE A 229 -9.57 5.95 -6.82
CA ILE A 229 -8.99 7.25 -6.45
C ILE A 229 -9.97 8.38 -6.71
N ASN A 230 -9.79 9.51 -6.02
CA ASN A 230 -10.45 10.76 -6.36
C ASN A 230 -9.62 11.61 -7.35
N GLU A 231 -10.13 12.77 -7.75
CA GLU A 231 -9.46 13.71 -8.68
C GLU A 231 -8.13 14.29 -8.16
N GLN A 232 -7.82 14.16 -6.86
CA GLN A 232 -6.53 14.53 -6.27
C GLN A 232 -5.54 13.36 -6.23
N GLY A 233 -5.93 12.17 -6.70
CA GLY A 233 -5.11 10.95 -6.65
C GLY A 233 -5.13 10.24 -5.30
N ASN A 234 -5.97 10.66 -4.36
CA ASN A 234 -6.08 10.00 -3.06
C ASN A 234 -6.85 8.69 -3.21
N VAL A 235 -6.33 7.61 -2.63
CA VAL A 235 -7.00 6.31 -2.60
C VAL A 235 -8.21 6.40 -1.66
N ILE A 236 -9.39 6.18 -2.22
CA ILE A 236 -10.67 6.17 -1.50
C ILE A 236 -11.01 4.76 -1.04
N ARG A 237 -10.68 3.76 -1.86
CA ARG A 237 -10.95 2.36 -1.55
C ARG A 237 -10.03 1.44 -2.32
N GLU A 238 -9.55 0.39 -1.66
CA GLU A 238 -8.93 -0.75 -2.32
C GLU A 238 -10.00 -1.81 -2.65
N LEU A 239 -10.03 -2.24 -3.91
CA LEU A 239 -10.95 -3.27 -4.42
C LEU A 239 -10.30 -4.65 -4.44
N ARG A 240 -8.97 -4.70 -4.69
CA ARG A 240 -8.16 -5.91 -4.71
C ARG A 240 -6.74 -5.54 -4.31
N ALA A 241 -6.14 -6.32 -3.40
CA ALA A 241 -4.74 -6.17 -3.05
C ALA A 241 -3.81 -6.49 -4.23
N ALA A 242 -2.56 -6.04 -4.12
CA ALA A 242 -1.50 -6.45 -5.02
C ALA A 242 -1.39 -7.97 -5.10
N LYS A 243 -1.01 -8.51 -6.27
CA LYS A 243 -0.57 -9.92 -6.33
C LYS A 243 0.76 -10.00 -5.60
N SER A 244 0.86 -10.86 -4.58
CA SER A 244 2.15 -11.15 -3.96
C SER A 244 3.00 -11.95 -4.94
N ASP A 245 4.21 -11.47 -5.20
CA ASP A 245 5.28 -12.34 -5.71
C ASP A 245 5.71 -13.21 -4.53
N ASP A 246 5.08 -14.37 -4.37
CA ASP A 246 5.33 -15.27 -3.24
C ASP A 246 6.80 -15.70 -3.19
N PHE A 247 7.44 -15.88 -4.35
CA PHE A 247 8.87 -16.19 -4.45
C PHE A 247 9.71 -15.02 -3.93
N GLY A 248 9.47 -13.80 -4.42
CA GLY A 248 10.15 -12.59 -3.97
C GLY A 248 9.93 -12.30 -2.50
N SER A 249 8.71 -12.52 -2.00
CA SER A 249 8.37 -12.35 -0.58
C SER A 249 9.13 -13.34 0.30
N LEU A 250 9.08 -14.64 -0.02
CA LEU A 250 9.80 -15.66 0.74
C LEU A 250 11.33 -15.44 0.66
N SER A 251 11.83 -15.04 -0.50
CA SER A 251 13.25 -14.68 -0.67
C SER A 251 13.64 -13.50 0.23
N ALA A 252 12.80 -12.47 0.31
CA ALA A 252 13.00 -11.32 1.18
C ALA A 252 12.98 -11.71 2.68
N ASP A 253 12.13 -12.65 3.07
CA ASP A 253 12.08 -13.18 4.44
C ASP A 253 13.38 -13.90 4.81
N MET A 254 13.91 -14.75 3.92
CA MET A 254 15.18 -15.48 4.14
C MET A 254 16.39 -14.56 4.34
N VAL A 255 16.36 -13.37 3.74
CA VAL A 255 17.44 -12.37 3.87
C VAL A 255 17.11 -11.27 4.88
N GLY A 256 16.07 -11.44 5.69
CA GLY A 256 15.66 -10.46 6.70
C GLY A 256 16.79 -10.08 7.68
N TYR A 257 17.72 -10.99 7.94
CA TYR A 257 18.90 -10.73 8.78
C TYR A 257 19.79 -9.60 8.25
N TRP A 258 19.80 -9.30 6.94
CA TRP A 258 20.52 -8.15 6.39
C TRP A 258 20.07 -6.86 7.07
N ARG A 259 18.78 -6.72 7.35
CA ARG A 259 18.20 -5.55 8.03
C ARG A 259 18.72 -5.46 9.47
N THR A 260 18.68 -6.56 10.22
CA THR A 260 19.17 -6.65 11.59
C THR A 260 20.65 -6.24 11.69
N PHE A 261 21.50 -6.82 10.84
CA PHE A 261 22.93 -6.51 10.83
C PHE A 261 23.23 -5.07 10.39
N THR A 262 22.49 -4.55 9.41
CA THR A 262 22.62 -3.16 8.93
C THR A 262 22.29 -2.16 10.04
N ILE A 263 21.17 -2.35 10.73
CA ILE A 263 20.73 -1.48 11.83
C ILE A 263 21.73 -1.55 12.99
N ALA A 264 22.14 -2.75 13.38
CA ALA A 264 23.09 -2.97 14.47
C ALA A 264 24.47 -2.35 14.18
N ALA A 265 24.97 -2.48 12.95
CA ALA A 265 26.22 -1.84 12.56
C ALA A 265 26.14 -0.30 12.66
N ALA A 266 25.02 0.29 12.24
CA ALA A 266 24.81 1.72 12.36
C ALA A 266 24.69 2.19 13.83
N ALA A 267 24.06 1.38 14.69
CA ALA A 267 23.96 1.62 16.13
C ALA A 267 25.33 1.53 16.83
N ASP A 268 26.13 0.50 16.54
CA ASP A 268 27.51 0.35 17.06
C ASP A 268 28.40 1.53 16.67
N LEU A 269 28.31 1.95 15.41
CA LEU A 269 29.06 3.08 14.87
C LEU A 269 28.52 4.43 15.35
N LYS A 270 27.39 4.44 16.08
CA LYS A 270 26.69 5.64 16.57
C LYS A 270 26.34 6.62 15.46
N VAL A 271 26.02 6.10 14.27
CA VAL A 271 25.67 6.92 13.09
C VAL A 271 24.59 7.95 13.43
N PHE A 272 23.53 7.51 14.11
CA PHE A 272 22.37 8.34 14.44
C PHE A 272 22.64 9.42 15.51
N ASP A 273 23.72 9.30 16.28
CA ASP A 273 24.11 10.30 17.29
C ASP A 273 24.75 11.53 16.63
N TYR A 274 25.24 11.36 15.41
CA TYR A 274 25.98 12.36 14.66
C TYR A 274 25.19 12.98 13.51
N LEU A 275 23.95 12.54 13.25
CA LEU A 275 23.09 13.14 12.24
C LEU A 275 22.41 14.41 12.77
N PRO A 276 22.18 15.44 11.93
CA PRO A 276 22.44 15.48 10.50
C PRO A 276 23.89 15.77 10.14
N ASN A 277 24.43 15.11 9.11
CA ASN A 277 25.81 15.32 8.68
C ASN A 277 26.05 14.90 7.21
N ASN A 278 27.10 15.42 6.56
CA ASN A 278 27.56 14.89 5.28
C ASN A 278 28.41 13.63 5.50
N THR A 279 28.56 12.81 4.45
CA THR A 279 29.23 11.51 4.54
C THR A 279 30.69 11.62 4.99
N ALA A 280 31.44 12.63 4.52
CA ALA A 280 32.86 12.76 4.83
C ALA A 280 33.10 13.06 6.32
N GLN A 281 32.35 14.01 6.88
CA GLN A 281 32.42 14.34 8.31
C GLN A 281 31.90 13.20 9.18
N LEU A 282 30.82 12.53 8.76
CA LEU A 282 30.29 11.37 9.47
C LEU A 282 31.27 10.19 9.46
N ALA A 283 32.02 10.00 8.37
CA ALA A 283 33.06 8.97 8.29
C ALA A 283 34.19 9.22 9.29
N ILE A 284 34.59 10.49 9.48
CA ILE A 284 35.57 10.88 10.51
C ILE A 284 35.02 10.57 11.91
N GLN A 285 33.79 10.98 12.21
CA GLN A 285 33.18 10.79 13.55
C GLN A 285 32.94 9.33 13.91
N THR A 286 32.62 8.50 12.92
CA THR A 286 32.38 7.06 13.12
C THR A 286 33.62 6.19 12.90
N ASN A 287 34.77 6.80 12.58
CA ASN A 287 36.01 6.10 12.22
C ASN A 287 35.80 5.04 11.12
N THR A 288 35.15 5.44 10.03
CA THR A 288 34.84 4.57 8.89
C THR A 288 35.42 5.10 7.58
N LEU A 289 35.42 4.24 6.55
CA LEU A 289 35.78 4.64 5.19
C LEU A 289 34.55 5.21 4.49
N GLU A 290 34.66 6.45 3.99
CA GLU A 290 33.54 7.19 3.38
C GLU A 290 32.75 6.36 2.36
N LYS A 291 33.42 5.71 1.39
CA LYS A 291 32.76 4.85 0.40
C LYS A 291 31.96 3.69 0.99
N ARG A 292 32.42 3.10 2.10
CA ARG A 292 31.72 2.00 2.78
C ARG A 292 30.55 2.55 3.60
N LEU A 293 30.75 3.69 4.26
CA LEU A 293 29.70 4.38 4.99
C LEU A 293 28.56 4.82 4.06
N THR A 294 28.85 5.31 2.85
CA THR A 294 27.81 5.64 1.85
C THR A 294 26.91 4.43 1.56
N ARG A 295 27.48 3.23 1.41
CA ARG A 295 26.70 2.01 1.17
C ARG A 295 25.81 1.67 2.37
N LEU A 296 26.32 1.82 3.58
CA LEU A 296 25.54 1.63 4.81
C LEU A 296 24.39 2.65 4.88
N LEU A 297 24.65 3.93 4.61
CA LEU A 297 23.64 4.99 4.63
C LEU A 297 22.56 4.80 3.55
N ASN A 298 22.93 4.34 2.36
CA ASN A 298 21.96 3.98 1.32
C ASN A 298 21.04 2.84 1.79
N ALA A 299 21.61 1.79 2.41
CA ALA A 299 20.82 0.69 2.98
C ALA A 299 19.90 1.18 4.11
N LEU A 300 20.38 2.08 4.99
CA LEU A 300 19.52 2.72 6.00
C LEU A 300 18.41 3.58 5.37
N GLY A 301 18.69 4.20 4.23
CA GLY A 301 17.71 4.93 3.43
C GLY A 301 16.61 4.02 2.88
N GLU A 302 16.99 2.86 2.33
CA GLU A 302 16.06 1.82 1.89
C GLU A 302 15.17 1.32 3.04
N LEU A 303 15.72 1.21 4.26
CA LEU A 303 14.96 0.84 5.45
C LEU A 303 14.07 1.97 6.01
N GLY A 304 14.10 3.16 5.40
CA GLY A 304 13.33 4.34 5.82
C GLY A 304 13.82 4.93 7.14
N LEU A 305 15.11 4.78 7.46
CA LEU A 305 15.72 5.27 8.71
C LEU A 305 16.39 6.64 8.53
N VAL A 306 16.86 6.93 7.32
CA VAL A 306 17.50 8.18 6.95
C VAL A 306 17.04 8.66 5.57
N LYS A 307 17.26 9.94 5.28
CA LYS A 307 17.15 10.51 3.92
C LYS A 307 18.39 11.33 3.60
N CYS A 308 18.69 11.51 2.31
CA CYS A 308 19.78 12.37 1.84
C CYS A 308 19.21 13.56 1.06
N GLU A 309 19.54 14.78 1.49
CA GLU A 309 19.15 16.03 0.82
C GLU A 309 20.39 16.91 0.70
N GLN A 310 20.70 17.39 -0.51
CA GLN A 310 21.85 18.26 -0.78
C GLN A 310 23.19 17.73 -0.20
N HIS A 311 23.43 16.42 -0.28
CA HIS A 311 24.61 15.71 0.27
C HIS A 311 24.69 15.63 1.80
N PHE A 312 23.64 16.01 2.52
CA PHE A 312 23.50 15.81 3.95
C PHE A 312 22.51 14.70 4.25
N TRP A 313 22.86 13.86 5.22
CA TRP A 313 22.00 12.80 5.73
C TRP A 313 21.21 13.32 6.92
N TYR A 314 19.92 13.04 6.93
CA TYR A 314 18.98 13.40 7.97
C TYR A 314 18.29 12.14 8.50
N VAL A 315 18.05 12.10 9.81
CA VAL A 315 17.29 11.03 10.45
C VAL A 315 15.80 11.17 10.11
N LEU A 316 15.14 10.06 9.80
CA LEU A 316 13.67 9.97 9.68
C LEU A 316 13.05 9.55 11.02
N PRO A 317 11.73 9.78 11.25
CA PRO A 317 11.09 9.45 12.54
C PRO A 317 11.35 8.02 13.03
N LYS A 318 11.38 7.03 12.13
CA LYS A 318 11.71 5.63 12.45
C LYS A 318 13.16 5.46 12.92
N GLY A 319 14.10 6.17 12.32
CA GLY A 319 15.52 6.13 12.68
C GLY A 319 15.85 6.88 13.98
N ALA A 320 14.98 7.79 14.45
CA ALA A 320 15.21 8.55 15.67
C ALA A 320 15.35 7.66 16.92
N PHE A 321 14.67 6.50 16.94
CA PHE A 321 14.81 5.51 18.00
C PHE A 321 16.19 4.85 18.07
N LEU A 322 17.05 5.00 17.05
CA LEU A 322 18.42 4.47 17.06
C LEU A 322 19.44 5.48 17.59
N ASN A 323 19.03 6.70 17.91
CA ASN A 323 19.87 7.65 18.63
C ASN A 323 20.00 7.22 20.11
N THR A 324 21.21 7.22 20.65
CA THR A 324 21.50 6.71 22.00
C THR A 324 20.97 7.60 23.12
N ASN A 325 20.69 8.88 22.83
CA ASN A 325 20.10 9.84 23.76
C ASN A 325 18.57 9.87 23.72
N HIS A 326 17.95 9.10 22.82
CA HIS A 326 16.50 9.00 22.76
C HIS A 326 15.96 8.28 24.02
N ALA A 327 14.91 8.80 24.65
CA ALA A 327 14.34 8.23 25.87
C ALA A 327 13.85 6.77 25.71
N MET A 328 13.45 6.41 24.49
CA MET A 328 13.09 5.04 24.08
C MET A 328 14.11 4.47 23.09
N SER A 329 15.41 4.66 23.32
CA SER A 329 16.44 4.21 22.39
C SER A 329 16.42 2.68 22.21
N LEU A 330 16.40 2.23 20.96
CA LEU A 330 16.54 0.84 20.53
C LEU A 330 17.97 0.53 20.08
N ALA A 331 18.94 1.45 20.27
CA ALA A 331 20.33 1.23 19.86
C ALA A 331 20.95 0.00 20.54
N SER A 332 20.77 -0.15 21.86
CA SER A 332 21.22 -1.33 22.60
C SER A 332 20.51 -2.61 22.14
N ALA A 333 19.21 -2.51 21.83
CA ALA A 333 18.44 -3.64 21.30
C ALA A 333 18.99 -4.15 19.96
N ALA A 334 19.29 -3.24 19.03
CA ALA A 334 19.88 -3.62 17.75
C ALA A 334 21.19 -4.39 17.90
N ILE A 335 22.04 -3.99 18.86
CA ILE A 335 23.32 -4.65 19.13
C ILE A 335 23.11 -6.04 19.74
N GLU A 336 22.22 -6.16 20.73
CA GLU A 336 21.90 -7.44 21.37
C GLU A 336 21.28 -8.45 20.39
N TYR A 337 20.32 -8.02 19.56
CA TYR A 337 19.66 -8.89 18.58
C TYR A 337 20.59 -9.38 17.47
N ARG A 338 21.67 -8.65 17.16
CA ARG A 338 22.73 -9.15 16.25
C ARG A 338 23.76 -10.02 16.98
N GLY A 339 23.86 -9.88 18.31
CA GLY A 339 24.87 -10.50 19.16
C GLY A 339 24.50 -11.90 19.62
N GLU A 340 24.57 -12.12 20.94
CA GLU A 340 24.36 -13.43 21.57
C GLU A 340 22.98 -14.02 21.23
N LEU A 341 21.94 -13.18 21.18
CA LEU A 341 20.59 -13.63 20.87
C LEU A 341 20.49 -14.27 19.48
N MET A 342 21.14 -13.69 18.46
CA MET A 342 21.20 -14.29 17.11
C MET A 342 21.94 -15.63 17.11
N GLN A 343 23.01 -15.74 17.90
CA GLN A 343 23.80 -16.97 17.94
C GLN A 343 22.98 -18.16 18.43
N ARG A 344 22.09 -17.94 19.40
CA ARG A 344 21.19 -18.98 19.92
C ARG A 344 20.21 -19.51 18.87
N TRP A 345 19.78 -18.67 17.92
CA TRP A 345 18.92 -19.09 16.81
C TRP A 345 19.59 -20.11 15.86
N HIS A 346 20.92 -20.19 15.83
CA HIS A 346 21.62 -21.21 15.04
C HIS A 346 21.34 -22.64 15.53
N ASN A 347 20.92 -22.81 16.79
CA ASN A 347 20.58 -24.10 17.37
C ASN A 347 19.11 -24.50 17.14
N LEU A 348 18.29 -23.66 16.50
CA LEU A 348 16.84 -23.89 16.37
C LEU A 348 16.52 -25.26 15.74
N THR A 349 17.22 -25.65 14.68
CA THR A 349 17.01 -26.97 14.04
C THR A 349 17.25 -28.11 15.02
N GLN A 350 18.28 -28.02 15.86
CA GLN A 350 18.60 -29.03 16.84
C GLN A 350 17.55 -29.07 17.97
N LEU A 351 17.08 -27.91 18.43
CA LEU A 351 15.99 -27.80 19.42
C LEU A 351 14.66 -28.38 18.91
N MET A 352 14.42 -28.42 17.60
CA MET A 352 13.25 -29.10 17.03
C MET A 352 13.38 -30.62 17.04
N GLN A 353 14.60 -31.15 17.17
CA GLN A 353 14.90 -32.57 17.09
C GLN A 353 15.13 -33.20 18.47
N GLU A 354 15.67 -32.42 19.41
CA GLU A 354 16.18 -32.89 20.70
C GLU A 354 15.78 -31.92 21.82
N ASP A 355 15.48 -32.46 23.00
CA ASP A 355 15.26 -31.67 24.22
C ASP A 355 16.62 -31.37 24.88
N ILE A 356 17.26 -30.28 24.44
CA ILE A 356 18.58 -29.88 24.89
C ILE A 356 18.45 -28.73 25.86
N LYS A 357 19.09 -28.87 27.02
CA LYS A 357 19.20 -27.78 27.98
C LYS A 357 20.10 -26.67 27.43
N THR A 358 19.53 -25.49 27.26
CA THR A 358 20.28 -24.28 26.91
C THR A 358 21.03 -23.73 28.12
N ASP A 359 22.16 -23.06 27.88
CA ASP A 359 22.85 -22.33 28.94
C ASP A 359 21.97 -21.21 29.49
N ASP A 360 21.98 -21.08 30.83
CA ASP A 360 21.21 -20.07 31.57
C ASP A 360 21.72 -18.65 31.26
N ILE A 361 20.97 -17.94 30.41
CA ILE A 361 21.28 -16.58 29.99
C ILE A 361 21.22 -15.59 31.16
N PHE A 362 20.32 -15.77 32.12
CA PHE A 362 20.17 -14.84 33.26
C PHE A 362 21.39 -14.90 34.17
N LYS A 363 21.88 -16.12 34.42
CA LYS A 363 23.13 -16.30 35.13
C LYS A 363 24.30 -15.71 34.36
N GLN A 364 24.39 -15.93 33.04
CA GLN A 364 25.49 -15.38 32.23
C GLN A 364 25.50 -13.85 32.18
N VAL A 365 24.33 -13.22 32.06
CA VAL A 365 24.17 -11.76 32.06
C VAL A 365 24.58 -11.19 33.41
N SER A 366 24.09 -11.77 34.52
CA SER A 366 24.36 -11.28 35.88
C SER A 366 25.82 -11.39 36.34
N LEU A 367 26.66 -12.19 35.67
CA LEU A 367 28.08 -12.33 35.98
C LEU A 367 28.94 -11.10 35.60
N SER A 368 28.43 -10.18 34.78
CA SER A 368 29.19 -9.00 34.33
C SER A 368 28.34 -7.74 34.38
N VAL A 369 28.73 -6.77 35.21
CA VAL A 369 28.06 -5.46 35.33
C VAL A 369 27.81 -4.83 33.96
N LYS A 370 28.82 -4.83 33.07
CA LYS A 370 28.70 -4.27 31.72
C LYS A 370 27.69 -5.04 30.86
N HIS A 371 27.61 -6.36 31.02
CA HIS A 371 26.63 -7.18 30.29
C HIS A 371 25.22 -6.93 30.83
N THR A 372 25.04 -6.95 32.15
CA THR A 372 23.79 -6.59 32.85
C THR A 372 23.27 -5.23 32.39
N GLU A 373 24.10 -4.18 32.43
CA GLU A 373 23.72 -2.83 32.01
C GLU A 373 23.23 -2.81 30.55
N ARG A 374 23.95 -3.48 29.64
CA ARG A 374 23.62 -3.51 28.21
C ARG A 374 22.30 -4.25 27.96
N HIS A 375 22.13 -5.42 28.58
CA HIS A 375 20.94 -6.25 28.46
C HIS A 375 19.70 -5.53 29.02
N HIS A 376 19.78 -4.97 30.23
CA HIS A 376 18.66 -4.23 30.81
C HIS A 376 18.38 -2.89 30.10
N LYS A 377 19.38 -2.27 29.46
CA LYS A 377 19.16 -1.09 28.60
C LYS A 377 18.37 -1.44 27.35
N MET A 378 18.57 -2.62 26.77
CA MET A 378 17.73 -3.14 25.67
C MET A 378 16.28 -3.33 26.14
N LEU A 379 16.07 -4.01 27.28
CA LEU A 379 14.73 -4.31 27.79
C LEU A 379 13.94 -3.05 28.18
N ARG A 380 14.64 -2.02 28.69
CA ARG A 380 14.02 -0.78 29.19
C ARG A 380 13.09 -0.11 28.17
N SER A 381 13.47 -0.04 26.90
CA SER A 381 12.67 0.65 25.88
C SER A 381 11.36 -0.10 25.55
N TYR A 382 11.39 -1.43 25.55
CA TYR A 382 10.19 -2.26 25.40
C TYR A 382 9.29 -2.11 26.62
N ALA A 383 9.84 -2.27 27.82
CA ALA A 383 9.11 -2.11 29.06
C ALA A 383 8.46 -0.72 29.20
N LEU A 384 9.12 0.36 28.79
CA LEU A 384 8.54 1.71 28.84
C LEU A 384 7.34 1.85 27.91
N ARG A 385 7.42 1.27 26.71
CA ARG A 385 6.31 1.27 25.75
C ARG A 385 5.15 0.41 26.26
N ASP A 386 5.46 -0.76 26.80
CA ASP A 386 4.46 -1.78 27.09
C ASP A 386 3.74 -1.52 28.43
N TYR A 387 4.44 -1.01 29.44
CA TYR A 387 3.88 -0.94 30.80
C TYR A 387 3.27 0.42 31.14
N LYS A 388 3.72 1.52 30.53
CA LYS A 388 3.38 2.89 30.96
C LYS A 388 1.88 3.15 31.02
N GLU A 389 1.11 2.65 30.06
CA GLU A 389 -0.35 2.81 30.04
C GLU A 389 -1.07 1.77 30.90
N LEU A 390 -0.46 0.60 31.09
CA LEU A 390 -1.05 -0.53 31.82
C LEU A 390 -1.05 -0.32 33.33
N VAL A 391 -0.06 0.42 33.88
CA VAL A 391 0.02 0.74 35.31
C VAL A 391 -1.23 1.44 35.84
N CYS A 392 -1.97 2.17 34.98
CA CYS A 392 -3.21 2.84 35.39
C CYS A 392 -4.37 1.90 35.75
N TYR A 393 -4.27 0.61 35.42
CA TYR A 393 -5.31 -0.38 35.68
C TYR A 393 -5.03 -1.26 36.90
N LEU A 394 -3.91 -1.04 37.58
CA LEU A 394 -3.59 -1.75 38.82
C LEU A 394 -4.42 -1.17 39.98
N ASP A 395 -5.00 -2.04 40.79
CA ASP A 395 -5.80 -1.67 41.98
C ASP A 395 -4.93 -1.48 43.23
N ILE A 396 -3.91 -0.64 43.11
CA ILE A 396 -2.97 -0.34 44.21
C ILE A 396 -3.57 0.74 45.12
N GLU A 397 -3.68 0.43 46.41
CA GLU A 397 -4.20 1.32 47.44
C GLU A 397 -3.07 2.01 48.23
N LYS A 398 -3.47 3.02 49.02
CA LYS A 398 -2.55 3.74 49.89
C LYS A 398 -2.00 2.79 50.97
N GLY A 399 -0.68 2.67 51.03
CA GLY A 399 0.02 1.84 52.01
C GLY A 399 0.28 0.41 51.56
N ASP A 400 -0.22 -0.01 50.39
CA ASP A 400 0.04 -1.33 49.83
C ASP A 400 1.54 -1.56 49.68
N VAL A 401 2.00 -2.74 50.10
CA VAL A 401 3.31 -3.28 49.76
C VAL A 401 3.22 -3.91 48.37
N VAL A 402 3.92 -3.33 47.40
CA VAL A 402 3.94 -3.77 46.01
C VAL A 402 5.30 -4.38 45.70
N PHE A 403 5.35 -5.66 45.33
CA PHE A 403 6.59 -6.36 45.03
C PHE A 403 6.73 -6.62 43.52
N ASP A 404 7.72 -5.99 42.89
CA ASP A 404 8.11 -6.21 41.50
C ASP A 404 9.15 -7.34 41.44
N ALA A 405 8.69 -8.58 41.23
CA ALA A 405 9.52 -9.79 41.31
C ALA A 405 10.17 -10.09 39.96
N ALA A 406 11.50 -10.18 39.94
CA ALA A 406 12.33 -10.15 38.74
C ALA A 406 12.08 -8.90 37.88
N GLY A 407 12.02 -7.73 38.54
CA GLY A 407 11.69 -6.44 37.91
C GLY A 407 12.84 -5.80 37.13
N GLY A 408 13.98 -6.47 36.98
CA GLY A 408 15.16 -6.00 36.28
C GLY A 408 15.73 -4.72 36.89
N ASN A 409 15.89 -3.68 36.05
CA ASN A 409 16.40 -2.39 36.51
C ASN A 409 15.36 -1.53 37.26
N GLY A 410 14.14 -2.03 37.48
CA GLY A 410 13.11 -1.36 38.27
C GLY A 410 12.26 -0.34 37.51
N LEU A 411 12.18 -0.43 36.18
CA LEU A 411 11.33 0.49 35.41
C LEU A 411 9.84 0.36 35.79
N LEU A 412 9.31 -0.87 35.88
CA LEU A 412 7.91 -1.08 36.24
C LEU A 412 7.65 -0.60 37.67
N ALA A 413 8.50 -1.00 38.63
CA ALA A 413 8.50 -0.46 39.98
C ALA A 413 8.47 1.09 40.03
N GLN A 414 9.28 1.77 39.22
CA GLN A 414 9.28 3.24 39.16
C GLN A 414 7.97 3.80 38.59
N LEU A 415 7.44 3.22 37.50
CA LEU A 415 6.17 3.67 36.92
C LEU A 415 5.00 3.51 37.90
N VAL A 416 5.02 2.43 38.69
CA VAL A 416 4.05 2.20 39.76
C VAL A 416 4.21 3.23 40.87
N LEU A 417 5.44 3.49 41.33
CA LEU A 417 5.70 4.49 42.36
C LEU A 417 5.30 5.90 41.93
N ASP A 418 5.54 6.26 40.66
CA ASP A 418 5.13 7.55 40.09
C ASP A 418 3.61 7.71 40.07
N LYS A 419 2.87 6.62 39.77
CA LYS A 419 1.41 6.62 39.72
C LYS A 419 0.76 6.52 41.10
N PHE A 420 1.35 5.74 42.00
CA PHE A 420 0.86 5.42 43.33
C PHE A 420 1.91 5.79 44.38
N PRO A 421 2.22 7.08 44.57
CA PRO A 421 3.34 7.53 45.42
C PRO A 421 3.15 7.24 46.91
N SER A 422 1.96 6.82 47.33
CA SER A 422 1.67 6.40 48.71
C SER A 422 1.76 4.89 48.92
N SER A 423 2.18 4.12 47.91
CA SER A 423 2.48 2.68 48.03
C SER A 423 3.94 2.47 48.47
N ASN A 424 4.24 1.28 48.99
CA ASN A 424 5.59 0.85 49.32
C ASN A 424 6.06 -0.16 48.26
N VAL A 425 6.70 0.33 47.20
CA VAL A 425 7.20 -0.51 46.11
C VAL A 425 8.57 -1.09 46.47
N ILE A 426 8.73 -2.40 46.32
CA ILE A 426 9.96 -3.16 46.53
C ILE A 426 10.32 -3.84 45.20
N LEU A 427 11.55 -3.61 44.72
CA LEU A 427 12.13 -4.31 43.58
C LEU A 427 12.84 -5.59 44.04
N GLY A 428 12.58 -6.71 43.40
CA GLY A 428 13.31 -7.97 43.59
C GLY A 428 13.95 -8.45 42.30
N ASP A 429 15.22 -8.83 42.33
CA ASP A 429 15.92 -9.50 41.23
C ASP A 429 17.19 -10.21 41.73
N LEU A 430 17.93 -10.90 40.86
CA LEU A 430 19.23 -11.48 41.18
C LEU A 430 20.19 -10.41 41.72
N GLU A 431 21.11 -10.80 42.62
CA GLU A 431 22.04 -9.88 43.32
C GLU A 431 22.78 -8.95 42.34
N GLY A 432 23.39 -9.49 41.29
CA GLY A 432 24.09 -8.69 40.28
C GLY A 432 23.20 -7.74 39.48
N VAL A 433 21.89 -8.02 39.37
CA VAL A 433 20.92 -7.16 38.69
C VAL A 433 20.48 -6.02 39.62
N VAL A 434 20.10 -6.34 40.85
CA VAL A 434 19.72 -5.32 41.83
C VAL A 434 20.88 -4.38 42.13
N ASP A 435 22.12 -4.86 42.19
CA ASP A 435 23.31 -4.03 42.38
C ASP A 435 23.49 -2.99 41.26
N SER A 436 23.09 -3.33 40.02
CA SER A 436 23.14 -2.44 38.86
C SER A 436 21.95 -1.48 38.75
N SER A 437 20.88 -1.66 39.53
CA SER A 437 19.69 -0.81 39.51
C SER A 437 19.84 0.41 40.42
N ASP A 438 19.39 1.58 39.94
CA ASP A 438 19.32 2.81 40.75
C ASP A 438 18.07 2.86 41.66
N PHE A 439 17.21 1.84 41.65
CA PHE A 439 15.98 1.84 42.46
C PHE A 439 16.31 1.72 43.95
N SER A 440 15.72 2.57 44.79
CA SER A 440 16.13 2.71 46.19
C SER A 440 15.73 1.53 47.08
N ASN A 441 14.52 1.00 46.90
CA ASN A 441 13.99 -0.07 47.74
C ASN A 441 14.05 -1.40 47.01
N LYS A 442 15.20 -2.08 47.10
CA LYS A 442 15.50 -3.31 46.37
C LYS A 442 15.95 -4.45 47.29
N ARG A 443 15.73 -5.70 46.86
CA ARG A 443 16.09 -6.93 47.58
C ARG A 443 16.62 -7.96 46.59
N ALA A 444 17.69 -8.68 46.95
CA ALA A 444 18.09 -9.86 46.21
C ALA A 444 16.97 -10.91 46.27
N LEU A 445 16.67 -11.53 45.13
CA LEU A 445 15.61 -12.51 44.94
C LEU A 445 16.12 -13.60 44.01
N ASP A 446 16.03 -14.85 44.46
CA ASP A 446 15.99 -16.01 43.58
C ASP A 446 14.53 -16.46 43.49
N LEU A 447 14.01 -16.54 42.26
CA LEU A 447 12.59 -16.84 42.01
C LEU A 447 12.20 -18.24 42.50
N PHE A 448 13.15 -19.18 42.55
CA PHE A 448 12.92 -20.58 42.92
C PHE A 448 13.07 -20.84 44.42
N GLU A 449 13.66 -19.91 45.16
CA GLU A 449 13.80 -19.97 46.61
C GLU A 449 12.62 -19.31 47.33
N THR A 450 12.64 -19.32 48.67
CA THR A 450 11.62 -18.61 49.46
C THR A 450 11.79 -17.10 49.30
N TRP A 451 10.72 -16.41 48.89
CA TRP A 451 10.81 -14.97 48.63
C TRP A 451 10.89 -14.14 49.93
N PRO A 452 11.71 -13.08 49.96
CA PRO A 452 12.01 -12.32 51.18
C PRO A 452 10.94 -11.28 51.56
N VAL A 453 9.85 -11.18 50.80
CA VAL A 453 8.84 -10.12 50.93
C VAL A 453 7.44 -10.73 51.08
N LYS A 454 6.64 -10.22 52.02
CA LYS A 454 5.18 -10.40 52.02
C LYS A 454 4.53 -9.15 51.46
N ALA A 455 3.74 -9.28 50.40
CA ALA A 455 3.22 -8.15 49.64
C ALA A 455 1.71 -8.22 49.43
N ASP A 456 1.06 -7.07 49.38
CA ASP A 456 -0.36 -6.93 49.04
C ASP A 456 -0.55 -7.13 47.53
N LYS A 457 0.35 -6.55 46.73
CA LYS A 457 0.38 -6.74 45.27
C LYS A 457 1.73 -7.30 44.84
N ILE A 458 1.72 -8.33 44.02
CA ILE A 458 2.93 -8.88 43.39
C ILE A 458 2.83 -8.65 41.88
N MET A 459 3.91 -8.22 41.25
CA MET A 459 4.01 -8.08 39.80
C MET A 459 5.03 -9.08 39.26
N LEU A 460 4.65 -9.75 38.18
CA LEU A 460 5.50 -10.64 37.38
C LEU A 460 5.36 -10.19 35.93
N ALA A 461 6.36 -9.44 35.44
CA ALA A 461 6.28 -8.82 34.13
C ALA A 461 7.34 -9.36 33.18
N ARG A 462 6.91 -10.14 32.17
CA ARG A 462 7.80 -10.89 31.28
C ARG A 462 8.74 -11.78 32.08
N VAL A 463 8.14 -12.63 32.90
CA VAL A 463 8.87 -13.55 33.78
C VAL A 463 8.46 -14.96 33.48
N LEU A 464 7.16 -15.25 33.50
CA LEU A 464 6.66 -16.62 33.35
C LEU A 464 6.93 -17.17 31.95
N HIS A 465 7.03 -16.31 30.95
CA HIS A 465 7.33 -16.72 29.58
C HIS A 465 8.77 -17.23 29.39
N ASP A 466 9.70 -16.88 30.28
CA ASP A 466 11.08 -17.34 30.20
C ASP A 466 11.27 -18.78 30.70
N TRP A 467 10.21 -19.37 31.27
CA TRP A 467 10.28 -20.66 31.95
C TRP A 467 9.29 -21.66 31.36
N ASN A 468 9.67 -22.94 31.40
CA ASN A 468 8.75 -24.05 31.12
C ASN A 468 7.62 -24.11 32.18
N ASP A 469 6.62 -24.98 31.98
CA ASP A 469 5.45 -25.05 32.86
C ASP A 469 5.74 -25.49 34.29
N ILE A 470 6.78 -26.31 34.52
CA ILE A 470 7.15 -26.77 35.86
C ILE A 470 7.74 -25.60 36.64
N ASP A 471 8.68 -24.89 36.01
CA ASP A 471 9.38 -23.77 36.61
C ASP A 471 8.45 -22.56 36.80
N ALA A 472 7.60 -22.25 35.82
CA ALA A 472 6.59 -21.20 35.94
C ALA A 472 5.59 -21.50 37.07
N LEU A 473 5.19 -22.76 37.26
CA LEU A 473 4.36 -23.16 38.38
C LEU A 473 5.06 -22.95 39.73
N GLN A 474 6.35 -23.29 39.84
CA GLN A 474 7.12 -23.07 41.07
C GLN A 474 7.22 -21.59 41.43
N ILE A 475 7.44 -20.72 40.44
CA ILE A 475 7.44 -19.26 40.61
C ILE A 475 6.09 -18.77 41.12
N LEU A 476 4.99 -19.25 40.52
CA LEU A 476 3.64 -18.90 40.94
C LEU A 476 3.31 -19.38 42.35
N LEU A 477 3.79 -20.56 42.75
CA LEU A 477 3.63 -21.07 44.12
C LEU A 477 4.37 -20.17 45.12
N ASN A 478 5.60 -19.75 44.81
CA ASN A 478 6.36 -18.83 45.65
C ASN A 478 5.69 -17.44 45.75
N ALA A 479 5.16 -16.94 44.62
CA ALA A 479 4.36 -15.72 44.58
C ALA A 479 3.09 -15.85 45.44
N ALA A 480 2.33 -16.94 45.25
CA ALA A 480 1.12 -17.23 46.00
C ALA A 480 1.40 -17.35 47.50
N ASN A 481 2.53 -17.97 47.91
CA ASN A 481 2.94 -18.05 49.31
C ASN A 481 3.31 -16.70 49.91
N SER A 482 3.80 -15.77 49.09
CA SER A 482 4.28 -14.44 49.49
C SER A 482 3.17 -13.38 49.54
N LEU A 483 1.98 -13.73 49.05
CA LEU A 483 0.83 -12.83 49.03
C LEU A 483 0.22 -12.62 50.42
N GLN A 484 -0.12 -11.38 50.77
CA GLN A 484 -0.92 -11.05 51.94
C GLN A 484 -2.38 -11.54 51.79
N ASN A 485 -3.16 -11.48 52.87
CA ASN A 485 -4.59 -11.76 52.79
C ASN A 485 -5.27 -10.73 51.87
N TYR A 486 -6.14 -11.19 50.97
CA TYR A 486 -6.81 -10.36 49.95
C TYR A 486 -5.88 -9.67 48.95
N GLY A 487 -4.61 -10.09 48.88
CA GLY A 487 -3.68 -9.59 47.88
C GLY A 487 -3.99 -10.07 46.45
N ALA A 488 -3.32 -9.47 45.47
CA ALA A 488 -3.42 -9.85 44.06
C ALA A 488 -2.04 -10.00 43.39
N ILE A 489 -1.96 -10.89 42.40
CA ILE A 489 -0.78 -11.05 41.54
C ILE A 489 -1.12 -10.50 40.16
N TYR A 490 -0.26 -9.64 39.63
CA TYR A 490 -0.36 -9.05 38.31
C TYR A 490 0.68 -9.66 37.39
N VAL A 491 0.21 -10.43 36.42
CA VAL A 491 1.05 -11.05 35.39
C VAL A 491 0.99 -10.18 34.14
N PHE A 492 2.12 -9.64 33.70
CA PHE A 492 2.24 -8.87 32.46
C PHE A 492 2.93 -9.73 31.42
N GLU A 493 2.17 -10.31 30.50
CA GLU A 493 2.69 -11.26 29.51
C GLU A 493 2.09 -11.03 28.13
N MET A 494 2.76 -11.50 27.08
CA MET A 494 2.11 -11.66 25.79
C MET A 494 1.21 -12.90 25.85
N VAL A 495 -0.09 -12.71 25.61
CA VAL A 495 -1.05 -13.82 25.60
C VAL A 495 -1.36 -14.17 24.15
N LEU A 496 -0.99 -15.37 23.75
CA LEU A 496 -1.24 -15.90 22.40
C LEU A 496 -2.74 -16.10 22.16
N ASP A 497 -3.16 -15.87 20.93
CA ASP A 497 -4.50 -16.18 20.45
C ASP A 497 -4.54 -17.61 19.93
N GLU A 498 -5.48 -18.42 20.43
CA GLU A 498 -5.63 -19.84 20.08
C GLU A 498 -5.95 -20.07 18.59
N ASN A 499 -6.49 -19.06 17.91
CA ASN A 499 -6.94 -19.17 16.52
C ASN A 499 -6.06 -18.37 15.53
N SER A 500 -4.86 -17.95 15.95
CA SER A 500 -3.95 -17.12 15.16
C SER A 500 -2.50 -17.56 15.31
N PHE A 501 -1.67 -17.23 14.33
CA PHE A 501 -0.21 -17.45 14.36
C PHE A 501 0.55 -16.23 14.91
N GLY A 502 -0.17 -15.20 15.36
CA GLY A 502 0.44 -13.99 15.92
C GLY A 502 1.24 -14.29 17.18
N GLY A 503 2.50 -13.87 17.22
CA GLY A 503 3.39 -14.09 18.36
C GLY A 503 4.27 -15.34 18.26
N SER A 504 4.03 -16.27 17.34
CA SER A 504 4.79 -17.54 17.25
C SER A 504 6.29 -17.37 16.96
N LEU A 505 6.72 -16.31 16.27
CA LEU A 505 8.15 -16.02 16.12
C LEU A 505 8.80 -15.53 17.42
N CYS A 506 8.03 -14.85 18.28
CA CYS A 506 8.48 -14.48 19.62
C CYS A 506 8.53 -15.70 20.55
N ASP A 507 7.58 -16.62 20.41
CA ASP A 507 7.62 -17.90 21.12
C ASP A 507 8.88 -18.72 20.78
N LEU A 508 9.23 -18.85 19.49
CA LEU A 508 10.51 -19.44 19.07
C LEU A 508 11.72 -18.66 19.61
N HIS A 509 11.61 -17.35 19.80
CA HIS A 509 12.66 -16.56 20.45
C HIS A 509 12.85 -17.02 21.90
N LEU A 510 11.77 -17.21 22.67
CA LEU A 510 11.87 -17.70 24.05
C LEU A 510 12.44 -19.11 24.12
N LEU A 511 11.97 -20.02 23.25
CA LEU A 511 12.52 -21.38 23.17
C LEU A 511 14.03 -21.37 22.92
N THR A 512 14.49 -20.55 21.99
CA THR A 512 15.93 -20.47 21.65
C THR A 512 16.78 -19.78 22.71
N VAL A 513 16.22 -18.79 23.41
CA VAL A 513 16.99 -17.94 24.33
C VAL A 513 16.99 -18.50 25.76
N THR A 514 15.82 -18.87 26.28
CA THR A 514 15.62 -19.26 27.68
C THR A 514 15.13 -20.71 27.82
N GLY A 515 14.63 -21.34 26.75
CA GLY A 515 13.87 -22.58 26.84
C GLY A 515 12.44 -22.38 27.35
N GLY A 516 12.01 -21.12 27.43
CA GLY A 516 10.67 -20.70 27.80
C GLY A 516 9.66 -20.80 26.66
N GLN A 517 8.47 -20.30 26.90
CA GLN A 517 7.37 -20.28 25.94
C GLN A 517 6.35 -19.18 26.24
N GLU A 518 5.78 -18.62 25.18
CA GLU A 518 4.56 -17.82 25.24
C GLU A 518 3.35 -18.75 25.42
N ARG A 519 2.29 -18.27 26.06
CA ARG A 519 1.13 -19.10 26.39
C ARG A 519 -0.18 -18.46 25.96
N THR A 520 -1.14 -19.31 25.60
CA THR A 520 -2.54 -18.91 25.42
C THR A 520 -3.19 -18.65 26.77
N LYS A 521 -4.37 -18.01 26.75
CA LYS A 521 -5.15 -17.79 27.97
C LYS A 521 -5.49 -19.10 28.69
N SER A 522 -5.91 -20.14 27.95
CA SER A 522 -6.28 -21.44 28.54
C SER A 522 -5.08 -22.15 29.17
N GLN A 523 -3.89 -22.07 28.56
CA GLN A 523 -2.66 -22.60 29.14
C GLN A 523 -2.31 -21.88 30.44
N PHE A 524 -2.36 -20.54 30.46
CA PHE A 524 -2.16 -19.75 31.68
C PHE A 524 -3.18 -20.12 32.78
N GLU A 525 -4.47 -20.19 32.46
CA GLU A 525 -5.52 -20.62 33.42
C GLU A 525 -5.21 -21.99 34.04
N ALA A 526 -4.71 -22.93 33.25
CA ALA A 526 -4.35 -24.26 33.74
C ALA A 526 -3.19 -24.22 34.75
N ILE A 527 -2.15 -23.40 34.53
CA ILE A 527 -1.03 -23.29 35.48
C ILE A 527 -1.43 -22.50 36.73
N PHE A 528 -2.21 -21.42 36.58
CA PHE A 528 -2.68 -20.61 37.70
C PHE A 528 -3.54 -21.45 38.66
N LYS A 529 -4.43 -22.28 38.11
CA LYS A 529 -5.26 -23.19 38.90
C LYS A 529 -4.42 -24.18 39.72
N LYS A 530 -3.33 -24.70 39.16
CA LYS A 530 -2.40 -25.58 39.88
C LYS A 530 -1.67 -24.87 41.03
N ALA A 531 -1.46 -23.55 40.91
CA ALA A 531 -0.87 -22.71 41.94
C ALA A 531 -1.88 -22.25 43.02
N GLY A 532 -3.15 -22.68 42.97
CA GLY A 532 -4.20 -22.21 43.88
C GLY A 532 -4.65 -20.77 43.60
N LEU A 533 -4.54 -20.34 42.35
CA LEU A 533 -4.90 -19.00 41.88
C LEU A 533 -6.02 -19.09 40.82
N CYS A 534 -6.85 -18.06 40.74
CA CYS A 534 -7.83 -17.88 39.65
C CYS A 534 -7.70 -16.48 39.04
N ILE A 535 -8.14 -16.35 37.79
CA ILE A 535 -8.16 -15.07 37.08
C ILE A 535 -9.35 -14.25 37.59
N ASP A 536 -9.05 -13.07 38.14
CA ASP A 536 -10.04 -12.05 38.53
C ASP A 536 -10.41 -11.16 37.34
N SER A 537 -9.39 -10.69 36.59
CA SER A 537 -9.61 -9.86 35.41
C SER A 537 -8.45 -9.95 34.41
N VAL A 538 -8.73 -9.60 33.16
CA VAL A 538 -7.76 -9.55 32.05
C VAL A 538 -7.90 -8.21 31.34
N ILE A 539 -6.80 -7.48 31.23
CA ILE A 539 -6.73 -6.17 30.59
C ILE A 539 -5.81 -6.26 29.38
N LYS A 540 -6.39 -6.11 28.19
CA LYS A 540 -5.67 -6.02 26.91
C LYS A 540 -6.00 -4.69 26.23
N LYS A 541 -4.97 -3.98 25.77
CA LYS A 541 -5.06 -2.69 25.06
C LYS A 541 -4.32 -2.78 23.72
N ASP A 542 -4.10 -1.65 23.07
CA ASP A 542 -3.36 -1.53 21.81
C ASP A 542 -1.85 -1.75 22.08
N GLY A 543 -1.47 -3.00 22.37
CA GLY A 543 -0.10 -3.39 22.72
C GLY A 543 0.09 -4.91 22.74
N LEU A 544 1.35 -5.35 22.83
CA LEU A 544 1.69 -6.78 22.88
C LEU A 544 1.35 -7.40 24.24
N VAL A 545 1.47 -6.63 25.31
CA VAL A 545 1.35 -7.11 26.68
C VAL A 545 -0.10 -7.03 27.17
N THR A 546 -0.51 -8.09 27.86
CA THR A 546 -1.78 -8.21 28.57
C THR A 546 -1.49 -8.27 30.07
N VAL A 547 -2.30 -7.58 30.88
CA VAL A 547 -2.25 -7.71 32.34
C VAL A 547 -3.32 -8.71 32.77
N ILE A 548 -2.91 -9.78 33.44
CA ILE A 548 -3.80 -10.76 34.06
C ILE A 548 -3.72 -10.56 35.58
N LYS A 549 -4.84 -10.20 36.19
CA LYS A 549 -4.96 -10.11 37.65
C LYS A 549 -5.41 -11.44 38.20
N LEU A 550 -4.63 -11.97 39.14
CA LEU A 550 -4.88 -13.24 39.82
C LEU A 550 -5.18 -13.01 41.30
N ILE A 551 -6.07 -13.82 41.86
CA ILE A 551 -6.38 -13.90 43.28
C ILE A 551 -6.32 -15.37 43.75
N ARG A 552 -6.16 -15.60 45.05
CA ARG A 552 -6.23 -16.97 45.61
C ARG A 552 -7.65 -17.53 45.48
N THR A 553 -7.74 -18.82 45.15
CA THR A 553 -9.02 -19.57 45.04
C THR A 553 -9.70 -19.80 46.37
#